data_AF-A0A932EGW9-F1
#
_entry.id   AF-A0A932EGW9-F1
#
_cell.length_a   1.000
_cell.length_b   1.000
_cell.length_c   1.000
_cell.angle_alpha   90.00
_cell.angle_beta   90.00
_cell.angle_gamma   90.00
#
_symmetry.space_group_name_H-M   'P 1'
#
loop_
_entity.id
_entity.type
_entity.pdbx_description
1 polymer ?
#
loop_
_entity_poly.entity_id
_entity_poly.type
_entity_poly.pdbx_seq_one_letter_code
_entity_poly.pdbx_strand_id
1 'polypeptide(L)'
;MTELGIGRKEILSQRERLSDEQLGNLISAVGNLEGKAITLLLMEQGRIYSKGNLYHKFMGAQEERIGWKPDRAIPFQYCQFSLLPIGLVALGEKDHDLKTWGYGVTPYGEEEGIPLAGLLLDFSEKHPEFSLSQVFGSTNSPSQPKNIQTPEGETEFKSRSPILRLKIFRKLIAAKLPIRESDLASTIGENAGMIGRHLALLADSHIISYESIRKDQPQSFYALSSEKPNERLTQHSAFSSLTEKVYSFFLNLGPSKQITLEDITDSLIAANSEMGKLNKQALKRRISTICSYLAKQHYLVQGKFKEGLESEITLSDTQKATLLELVALINRFQGQEPEILEEGRRKAMKIIHNPHRVSHLLRKAKESSGRANKLSQGEGADFVLSLIKEHPGASVEDIFKFQDRKPRLSMANIGVIVHRLRGNDRVSVSRRTVKNRFTAVDSEREN
;
A
#
# COMPACT_ATOMS: atom_id res chain seq x y z
N MET A 1 -30.80 -0.81 -60.96
CA MET A 1 -30.43 0.62 -61.01
C MET A 1 -31.03 1.28 -59.78
N THR A 2 -30.15 1.92 -59.00
CA THR A 2 -30.39 3.03 -58.04
C THR A 2 -31.35 2.76 -56.89
N GLU A 3 -30.87 2.43 -55.68
CA GLU A 3 -30.41 3.34 -54.61
C GLU A 3 -31.47 4.32 -54.08
N LEU A 4 -31.72 4.21 -52.76
CA LEU A 4 -31.84 5.27 -51.75
C LEU A 4 -32.47 4.60 -50.50
N GLY A 5 -31.74 4.20 -49.45
CA GLY A 5 -30.57 4.84 -48.87
C GLY A 5 -30.95 5.86 -47.81
N ILE A 6 -31.90 5.56 -46.92
CA ILE A 6 -32.23 6.41 -45.76
C ILE A 6 -32.57 5.53 -44.55
N GLY A 7 -31.77 5.64 -43.47
CA GLY A 7 -32.29 5.42 -42.12
C GLY A 7 -31.60 4.40 -41.19
N ARG A 8 -30.45 3.81 -41.50
CA ARG A 8 -29.56 3.25 -40.46
C ARG A 8 -28.70 4.38 -39.87
N LYS A 9 -29.34 5.33 -39.20
CA LYS A 9 -28.71 5.97 -38.05
C LYS A 9 -29.14 5.12 -36.86
N GLU A 10 -28.28 4.17 -36.51
CA GLU A 10 -28.37 3.44 -35.26
C GLU A 10 -28.68 4.44 -34.16
N ILE A 11 -29.82 4.25 -33.51
CA ILE A 11 -30.08 4.75 -32.18
C ILE A 11 -29.02 4.07 -31.33
N LEU A 12 -27.85 4.69 -31.20
CA LEU A 12 -26.87 4.36 -30.17
C LEU A 12 -27.59 4.61 -28.85
N SER A 13 -28.25 3.58 -28.32
CA SER A 13 -28.87 3.64 -27.00
C SER A 13 -27.74 4.00 -26.04
N GLN A 14 -27.75 5.22 -25.53
CA GLN A 14 -26.80 5.62 -24.50
C GLN A 14 -26.99 4.64 -23.34
N ARG A 15 -25.94 3.84 -23.06
CA ARG A 15 -25.92 2.97 -21.90
C ARG A 15 -26.05 3.82 -20.65
N GLU A 16 -26.75 3.31 -19.65
CA GLU A 16 -26.90 4.02 -18.38
C GLU A 16 -25.52 4.19 -17.72
N ARG A 17 -25.29 5.36 -17.14
CA ARG A 17 -24.07 5.66 -16.40
C ARG A 17 -23.91 4.67 -15.25
N LEU A 18 -22.74 4.07 -15.09
CA LEU A 18 -22.46 3.20 -13.94
C LEU A 18 -22.52 3.99 -12.62
N SER A 19 -23.19 3.43 -11.62
CA SER A 19 -23.12 3.93 -10.24
C SER A 19 -21.69 3.90 -9.70
N ASP A 20 -21.41 4.72 -8.69
CA ASP A 20 -20.09 4.72 -8.02
C ASP A 20 -19.81 3.36 -7.37
N GLU A 21 -20.84 2.65 -6.89
CA GLU A 21 -20.69 1.30 -6.36
C GLU A 21 -20.34 0.25 -7.42
N GLN A 22 -21.03 0.25 -8.57
CA GLN A 22 -20.69 -0.64 -9.69
C GLN A 22 -19.27 -0.40 -10.17
N LEU A 23 -18.89 0.87 -10.36
CA LEU A 23 -17.54 1.26 -10.73
C LEU A 23 -16.52 0.81 -9.68
N GLY A 24 -16.81 1.02 -8.39
CA GLY A 24 -15.97 0.58 -7.29
C GLY A 24 -15.75 -0.93 -7.26
N ASN A 25 -16.79 -1.71 -7.57
CA ASN A 25 -16.72 -3.16 -7.71
C ASN A 25 -15.84 -3.57 -8.90
N LEU A 26 -16.04 -2.97 -10.07
CA LEU A 26 -15.23 -3.24 -11.27
C LEU A 26 -13.74 -2.92 -11.04
N ILE A 27 -13.40 -1.75 -10.50
CA ILE A 27 -12.00 -1.39 -10.18
C ILE A 27 -11.43 -2.35 -9.12
N SER A 28 -12.22 -2.79 -8.15
CA SER A 28 -11.79 -3.80 -7.17
C SER A 28 -11.52 -5.17 -7.79
N ALA A 29 -12.28 -5.54 -8.82
CA ALA A 29 -12.18 -6.85 -9.45
C ALA A 29 -11.03 -6.94 -10.44
N VAL A 30 -10.87 -5.94 -11.32
CA VAL A 30 -9.85 -5.95 -12.39
C VAL A 30 -8.85 -4.80 -12.31
N GLY A 31 -9.25 -3.67 -11.71
CA GLY A 31 -8.46 -2.44 -11.75
C GLY A 31 -7.39 -2.30 -10.69
N ASN A 32 -7.34 -3.16 -9.67
CA ASN A 32 -6.44 -2.99 -8.52
C ASN A 32 -5.19 -3.89 -8.56
N LEU A 33 -5.01 -4.70 -9.61
CA LEU A 33 -3.82 -5.52 -9.84
C LEU A 33 -3.76 -5.98 -11.30
N GLU A 34 -2.63 -5.78 -11.98
CA GLU A 34 -2.46 -6.11 -13.39
C GLU A 34 -2.73 -7.60 -13.67
N GLY A 35 -2.31 -8.48 -12.75
CA GLY A 35 -2.54 -9.92 -12.86
C GLY A 35 -4.01 -10.34 -12.90
N LYS A 36 -4.91 -9.60 -12.23
CA LYS A 36 -6.35 -9.87 -12.29
C LYS A 36 -6.93 -9.46 -13.64
N ALA A 37 -6.60 -8.25 -14.11
CA ALA A 37 -6.99 -7.76 -15.41
C ALA A 37 -6.51 -8.71 -16.53
N ILE A 38 -5.23 -9.08 -16.53
CA ILE A 38 -4.66 -10.02 -17.51
C ILE A 38 -5.36 -11.38 -17.46
N THR A 39 -5.70 -11.87 -16.26
CA THR A 39 -6.45 -13.13 -16.14
C THR A 39 -7.80 -13.05 -16.85
N LEU A 40 -8.55 -11.96 -16.68
CA LEU A 40 -9.82 -11.77 -17.39
C LEU A 40 -9.60 -11.66 -18.91
N LEU A 41 -8.63 -10.84 -19.34
CA LEU A 41 -8.36 -10.61 -20.76
C LEU A 41 -7.92 -11.88 -21.52
N LEU A 42 -7.33 -12.84 -20.82
CA LEU A 42 -6.94 -14.12 -21.41
C LEU A 42 -8.11 -15.10 -21.54
N MET A 43 -9.25 -14.88 -20.90
CA MET A 43 -10.38 -15.78 -21.03
C MET A 43 -11.23 -15.44 -22.26
N GLU A 44 -11.63 -16.45 -23.02
CA GLU A 44 -12.50 -16.27 -24.19
C GLU A 44 -13.97 -16.54 -23.84
N GLN A 45 -14.88 -15.79 -24.45
CA GLN A 45 -16.31 -16.03 -24.33
C GLN A 45 -16.68 -17.45 -24.81
N GLY A 46 -17.60 -18.09 -24.09
CA GLY A 46 -18.06 -19.45 -24.41
C GLY A 46 -17.08 -20.57 -24.02
N ARG A 47 -15.92 -20.27 -23.41
CA ARG A 47 -14.96 -21.27 -22.94
C ARG A 47 -14.91 -21.33 -21.41
N ILE A 48 -14.88 -22.55 -20.88
CA ILE A 48 -14.74 -22.82 -19.44
C ILE A 48 -13.29 -23.23 -19.13
N TYR A 49 -12.68 -22.49 -18.21
CA TYR A 49 -11.28 -22.68 -17.81
C TYR A 49 -11.18 -23.35 -16.44
N SER A 50 -10.58 -24.54 -16.41
CA SER A 50 -10.15 -25.17 -15.15
C SER A 50 -8.91 -24.46 -14.58
N LYS A 51 -8.57 -24.74 -13.32
CA LYS A 51 -7.34 -24.26 -12.67
C LYS A 51 -6.08 -24.52 -13.51
N GLY A 52 -5.98 -25.70 -14.10
CA GLY A 52 -4.86 -26.07 -14.97
C GLY A 52 -4.84 -25.25 -16.25
N ASN A 53 -5.95 -25.22 -16.97
CA ASN A 53 -6.08 -24.52 -18.26
C ASN A 53 -5.76 -23.03 -18.12
N LEU A 54 -6.31 -22.38 -17.09
CA LEU A 54 -6.13 -20.95 -16.88
C LEU A 54 -4.67 -20.61 -16.55
N TYR A 55 -4.01 -21.42 -15.72
CA TYR A 55 -2.58 -21.23 -15.45
C TYR A 55 -1.72 -21.41 -16.70
N HIS A 56 -1.98 -22.44 -17.52
CA HIS A 56 -1.23 -22.64 -18.76
C HIS A 56 -1.44 -21.48 -19.74
N LYS A 57 -2.66 -20.94 -19.84
CA LYS A 57 -2.93 -19.76 -20.66
C LYS A 57 -2.21 -18.51 -20.14
N PHE A 58 -2.22 -18.30 -18.83
CA PHE A 58 -1.51 -17.20 -18.15
C PHE A 58 0.02 -17.27 -18.34
N MET A 59 0.60 -18.46 -18.27
CA MET A 59 2.02 -18.66 -18.51
C MET A 59 2.36 -18.55 -20.01
N GLY A 60 1.54 -19.14 -20.88
CA GLY A 60 1.73 -19.11 -22.32
C GLY A 60 1.71 -17.70 -22.91
N ALA A 61 0.89 -16.80 -22.35
CA ALA A 61 0.80 -15.41 -22.78
C ALA A 61 2.09 -14.58 -22.55
N GLN A 62 3.04 -15.08 -21.77
CA GLN A 62 4.34 -14.42 -21.54
C GLN A 62 5.45 -14.96 -22.45
N GLU A 63 5.21 -16.09 -23.12
CA GLU A 63 6.20 -16.84 -23.91
C GLU A 63 7.53 -17.04 -23.15
N GLU A 64 8.67 -16.78 -23.78
CA GLU A 64 10.00 -16.99 -23.21
C GLU A 64 10.38 -15.93 -22.16
N ARG A 65 9.77 -14.73 -22.22
CA ARG A 65 10.09 -13.65 -21.29
C ARG A 65 9.13 -13.66 -20.12
N ILE A 66 9.30 -14.59 -19.18
CA ILE A 66 8.43 -14.68 -18.01
C ILE A 66 8.65 -13.49 -17.06
N GLY A 67 7.68 -12.58 -16.99
CA GLY A 67 7.66 -11.46 -16.04
C GLY A 67 7.25 -11.89 -14.63
N TRP A 68 6.33 -12.86 -14.55
CA TRP A 68 5.93 -13.48 -13.30
C TRP A 68 5.47 -14.93 -13.48
N LYS A 69 6.02 -15.82 -12.66
CA LYS A 69 5.56 -17.21 -12.50
C LYS A 69 4.83 -17.35 -11.16
N PRO A 70 3.50 -17.14 -11.12
CA PRO A 70 2.73 -17.30 -9.88
C PRO A 70 2.57 -18.79 -9.51
N ASP A 71 2.06 -19.04 -8.30
CA ASP A 71 1.51 -20.36 -7.97
C ASP A 71 0.35 -20.71 -8.93
N ARG A 72 0.22 -22.01 -9.27
CA ARG A 72 -0.79 -22.52 -10.21
C ARG A 72 -2.22 -22.13 -9.83
N ALA A 73 -2.50 -21.88 -8.56
CA ALA A 73 -3.82 -21.47 -8.09
C ALA A 73 -4.15 -20.00 -8.36
N ILE A 74 -3.17 -19.11 -8.52
CA ILE A 74 -3.43 -17.66 -8.46
C ILE A 74 -4.41 -17.16 -9.52
N PRO A 75 -4.26 -17.45 -10.83
CA PRO A 75 -5.26 -17.00 -11.82
C PRO A 75 -6.67 -17.50 -11.50
N PHE A 76 -6.77 -18.77 -11.07
CA PHE A 76 -8.06 -19.36 -10.68
C PHE A 76 -8.65 -18.72 -9.42
N GLN A 77 -7.80 -18.33 -8.47
CA GLN A 77 -8.21 -17.59 -7.27
C GLN A 77 -8.67 -16.17 -7.59
N TYR A 78 -8.11 -15.51 -8.62
CA TYR A 78 -8.64 -14.23 -9.09
C TYR A 78 -10.07 -14.39 -9.60
N CYS A 79 -10.36 -15.44 -10.37
CA CYS A 79 -11.72 -15.76 -10.75
C CYS A 79 -12.62 -15.95 -9.53
N GLN A 80 -12.22 -16.82 -8.59
CA GLN A 80 -13.02 -17.16 -7.41
C GLN A 80 -13.30 -15.97 -6.48
N PHE A 81 -12.27 -15.17 -6.18
CA PHE A 81 -12.34 -14.17 -5.09
C PHE A 81 -12.48 -12.72 -5.58
N SER A 82 -12.41 -12.47 -6.89
CA SER A 82 -12.50 -11.11 -7.43
C SER A 82 -13.46 -10.99 -8.61
N LEU A 83 -13.43 -11.91 -9.57
CA LEU A 83 -14.24 -11.80 -10.79
C LEU A 83 -15.65 -12.39 -10.62
N LEU A 84 -15.77 -13.56 -10.01
CA LEU A 84 -17.04 -14.26 -9.77
C LEU A 84 -17.99 -13.45 -8.87
N PRO A 85 -17.55 -12.85 -7.74
CA PRO A 85 -18.47 -12.17 -6.82
C PRO A 85 -19.18 -10.97 -7.43
N ILE A 86 -18.65 -10.39 -8.51
CA ILE A 86 -19.25 -9.26 -9.21
C ILE A 86 -19.76 -9.64 -10.61
N GLY A 87 -19.83 -10.95 -10.91
CA GLY A 87 -20.43 -11.47 -12.13
C GLY A 87 -19.62 -11.29 -13.41
N LEU A 88 -18.32 -10.99 -13.37
CA LEU A 88 -17.49 -10.94 -14.60
C LEU A 88 -17.16 -12.32 -15.16
N VAL A 89 -17.20 -13.33 -14.30
CA VAL A 89 -17.09 -14.75 -14.68
C VAL A 89 -18.16 -15.54 -13.95
N ALA A 90 -18.56 -16.68 -14.49
CA ALA A 90 -19.49 -17.62 -13.89
C ALA A 90 -18.87 -19.01 -13.76
N LEU A 91 -19.32 -19.78 -12.77
CA LEU A 91 -19.02 -21.21 -12.68
C LEU A 91 -19.70 -21.94 -13.83
N GLY A 92 -18.93 -22.78 -14.53
CA GLY A 92 -19.44 -23.65 -15.58
C GLY A 92 -18.97 -25.09 -15.39
N GLU A 93 -19.82 -26.02 -15.80
CA GLU A 93 -19.49 -27.44 -15.90
C GLU A 93 -18.76 -27.70 -17.23
N LYS A 94 -17.56 -28.28 -17.16
CA LYS A 94 -16.76 -28.58 -18.37
C LYS A 94 -17.16 -29.90 -19.03
N ASP A 95 -17.70 -30.82 -18.24
CA ASP A 95 -18.09 -32.16 -18.66
C ASP A 95 -19.17 -32.66 -17.69
N HIS A 96 -20.34 -33.03 -18.22
CA HIS A 96 -21.48 -33.48 -17.41
C HIS A 96 -21.17 -34.79 -16.66
N ASP A 97 -20.20 -35.59 -17.12
CA ASP A 97 -19.88 -36.89 -16.54
C ASP A 97 -18.68 -36.87 -15.58
N LEU A 98 -17.78 -35.86 -15.67
CA LEU A 98 -16.50 -35.83 -14.93
C LEU A 98 -16.42 -34.80 -13.78
N LYS A 99 -17.53 -34.21 -13.33
CA LYS A 99 -17.60 -33.23 -12.19
C LYS A 99 -16.49 -32.17 -12.21
N THR A 100 -16.03 -31.77 -13.40
CA THR A 100 -14.92 -30.82 -13.53
C THR A 100 -15.48 -29.41 -13.70
N TRP A 101 -15.24 -28.57 -12.70
CA TRP A 101 -15.72 -27.19 -12.64
C TRP A 101 -14.64 -26.22 -13.14
N GLY A 102 -15.07 -25.14 -13.77
CA GLY A 102 -14.21 -24.03 -14.18
C GLY A 102 -14.95 -22.71 -14.24
N TYR A 103 -14.27 -21.68 -14.71
CA TYR A 103 -14.84 -20.34 -14.90
C TYR A 103 -14.90 -19.98 -16.37
N GLY A 104 -16.01 -19.38 -16.80
CA GLY A 104 -16.15 -18.75 -18.12
C GLY A 104 -16.50 -17.26 -17.97
N VAL A 105 -16.11 -16.46 -18.96
CA VAL A 105 -16.46 -15.02 -19.01
C VAL A 105 -17.96 -14.88 -19.27
N THR A 106 -18.62 -13.99 -18.52
CA THR A 106 -20.04 -13.66 -18.71
C THR A 106 -20.21 -12.54 -19.74
N PRO A 107 -21.42 -12.27 -20.25
CA PRO A 107 -21.69 -11.08 -21.05
C PRO A 107 -21.26 -9.79 -20.33
N TYR A 108 -21.52 -9.66 -19.03
CA TYR A 108 -21.06 -8.51 -18.24
C TYR A 108 -19.53 -8.41 -18.16
N GLY A 109 -18.83 -9.55 -18.05
CA GLY A 109 -17.37 -9.62 -18.13
C GLY A 109 -16.81 -9.11 -19.46
N GLU A 110 -17.46 -9.48 -20.56
CA GLU A 110 -17.09 -9.07 -21.91
C GLU A 110 -17.40 -7.58 -22.17
N GLU A 111 -18.56 -7.13 -21.71
CA GLU A 111 -19.08 -5.80 -22.01
C GLU A 111 -18.46 -4.71 -21.14
N GLU A 112 -18.19 -4.98 -19.87
CA GLU A 112 -17.67 -4.01 -18.90
C GLU A 112 -16.26 -4.33 -18.42
N GLY A 113 -16.00 -5.60 -18.09
CA GLY A 113 -14.74 -6.04 -17.49
C GLY A 113 -13.55 -5.91 -18.42
N ILE A 114 -13.67 -6.44 -19.65
CA ILE A 114 -12.60 -6.42 -20.66
C ILE A 114 -12.24 -4.99 -21.07
N PRO A 115 -13.19 -4.09 -21.41
CA PRO A 115 -12.85 -2.71 -21.75
C PRO A 115 -12.14 -1.98 -20.61
N LEU A 116 -12.64 -2.08 -19.37
CA LEU A 116 -12.00 -1.43 -18.23
C LEU A 116 -10.59 -1.99 -17.98
N ALA A 117 -10.42 -3.30 -18.05
CA ALA A 117 -9.12 -3.95 -17.90
C ALA A 117 -8.14 -3.45 -18.97
N GLY A 118 -8.57 -3.35 -20.24
CA GLY A 118 -7.75 -2.80 -21.32
C GLY A 118 -7.33 -1.35 -21.09
N LEU A 119 -8.25 -0.49 -20.64
CA LEU A 119 -7.97 0.92 -20.34
C LEU A 119 -6.99 1.08 -19.18
N LEU A 120 -7.19 0.35 -18.07
CA LEU A 120 -6.35 0.46 -16.88
C LEU A 120 -4.97 -0.17 -17.07
N LEU A 121 -4.85 -1.25 -17.84
CA LEU A 121 -3.55 -1.82 -18.18
C LEU A 121 -2.75 -0.91 -19.12
N ASP A 122 -3.39 -0.26 -20.09
CA ASP A 122 -2.74 0.75 -20.95
C ASP A 122 -2.25 1.95 -20.12
N PHE A 123 -3.06 2.42 -19.17
CA PHE A 123 -2.63 3.43 -18.20
C PHE A 123 -1.44 2.96 -17.36
N SER A 124 -1.48 1.74 -16.81
CA SER A 124 -0.35 1.18 -16.05
C SER A 124 0.91 1.07 -16.91
N GLU A 125 0.82 0.71 -18.18
CA GLU A 125 2.01 0.62 -19.04
C GLU A 125 2.66 1.98 -19.31
N LYS A 126 1.86 3.05 -19.45
CA LYS A 126 2.35 4.43 -19.64
C LYS A 126 3.01 5.02 -18.40
N HIS A 127 2.65 4.52 -17.22
CA HIS A 127 3.16 4.96 -15.93
C HIS A 127 3.97 3.84 -15.24
N PRO A 128 5.20 3.55 -15.69
CA PRO A 128 6.02 2.47 -15.13
C PRO A 128 6.39 2.67 -13.65
N GLU A 129 6.33 3.89 -13.13
CA GLU A 129 6.73 4.28 -11.78
C GLU A 129 5.85 3.69 -10.66
N PHE A 130 4.61 3.33 -10.96
CA PHE A 130 3.70 2.69 -10.00
C PHE A 130 2.85 1.61 -10.66
N SER A 131 2.40 0.65 -9.87
CA SER A 131 1.43 -0.38 -10.26
C SER A 131 -0.01 0.02 -9.96
N LEU A 132 -0.97 -0.67 -10.57
CA LEU A 132 -2.40 -0.55 -10.25
C LEU A 132 -2.69 -0.85 -8.78
N SER A 133 -1.92 -1.75 -8.15
CA SER A 133 -2.09 -2.07 -6.73
C SER A 133 -1.60 -0.94 -5.81
N GLN A 134 -0.57 -0.20 -6.23
CA GLN A 134 -0.12 1.02 -5.54
C GLN A 134 -1.10 2.18 -5.73
N VAL A 135 -1.75 2.27 -6.90
CA VAL A 135 -2.78 3.29 -7.18
C VAL A 135 -4.06 3.01 -6.42
N PHE A 136 -4.66 1.83 -6.55
CA PHE A 136 -6.00 1.54 -6.01
C PHE A 136 -6.00 0.81 -4.67
N GLY A 137 -4.90 0.17 -4.28
CA GLY A 137 -4.75 -0.44 -2.97
C GLY A 137 -5.43 -1.79 -2.83
N SER A 138 -5.45 -2.30 -1.59
CA SER A 138 -6.00 -3.62 -1.28
C SER A 138 -7.52 -3.63 -1.30
N THR A 139 -8.09 -4.74 -1.78
CA THR A 139 -9.53 -5.02 -1.74
C THR A 139 -9.98 -5.71 -0.46
N ASN A 140 -9.05 -6.03 0.44
CA ASN A 140 -9.38 -6.52 1.78
C ASN A 140 -9.87 -5.33 2.61
N SER A 141 -11.12 -5.41 3.06
CA SER A 141 -11.75 -4.39 3.89
C SER A 141 -12.50 -5.05 5.06
N PRO A 142 -12.53 -4.45 6.25
CA PRO A 142 -13.39 -4.91 7.34
C PRO A 142 -14.86 -4.48 7.18
N SER A 143 -15.18 -3.61 6.22
CA SER A 143 -16.54 -3.13 6.00
C SER A 143 -17.51 -4.27 5.72
N GLN A 144 -18.73 -4.17 6.23
CA GLN A 144 -19.78 -5.13 5.91
C GLN A 144 -20.21 -4.96 4.44
N PRO A 145 -20.46 -6.05 3.70
CA PRO A 145 -21.07 -5.95 2.38
C PRO A 145 -22.49 -5.40 2.52
N LYS A 146 -22.93 -4.60 1.54
CA LYS A 146 -24.32 -4.19 1.34
C LYS A 146 -24.75 -4.67 -0.04
N ASN A 147 -26.01 -5.05 -0.19
CA ASN A 147 -26.53 -5.38 -1.50
C ASN A 147 -26.85 -4.10 -2.28
N ILE A 148 -26.56 -4.13 -3.57
CA ILE A 148 -26.92 -3.07 -4.52
C ILE A 148 -27.68 -3.70 -5.68
N GLN A 149 -28.59 -2.94 -6.28
CA GLN A 149 -29.26 -3.32 -7.51
C GLN A 149 -28.41 -2.90 -8.71
N THR A 150 -28.18 -3.81 -9.64
CA THR A 150 -27.61 -3.54 -10.95
C THR A 150 -28.58 -4.01 -12.04
N PRO A 151 -28.37 -3.62 -13.31
CA PRO A 151 -29.17 -4.12 -14.43
C PRO A 151 -29.18 -5.65 -14.53
N GLU A 152 -28.13 -6.31 -14.06
CA GLU A 152 -27.94 -7.78 -14.09
C GLU A 152 -28.53 -8.50 -12.87
N GLY A 153 -28.95 -7.76 -11.84
CA GLY A 153 -29.52 -8.32 -10.62
C GLY A 153 -28.96 -7.69 -9.33
N GLU A 154 -29.12 -8.40 -8.22
CA GLU A 154 -28.58 -7.97 -6.93
C GLU A 154 -27.11 -8.43 -6.81
N THR A 155 -26.21 -7.51 -6.45
CA THR A 155 -24.80 -7.82 -6.21
C THR A 155 -24.31 -7.22 -4.90
N GLU A 156 -23.28 -7.83 -4.32
CA GLU A 156 -22.65 -7.32 -3.11
C GLU A 156 -21.69 -6.16 -3.43
N PHE A 157 -21.88 -5.03 -2.77
CA PHE A 157 -20.91 -3.96 -2.71
C PHE A 157 -20.24 -3.89 -1.34
N LYS A 158 -18.94 -3.66 -1.35
CA LYS A 158 -18.16 -3.43 -0.14
C LYS A 158 -17.25 -2.22 -0.35
N SER A 159 -17.31 -1.27 0.57
CA SER A 159 -16.40 -0.12 0.56
C SER A 159 -14.96 -0.63 0.77
N ARG A 160 -14.13 -0.46 -0.27
CA ARG A 160 -12.74 -0.95 -0.36
C ARG A 160 -11.83 0.21 -0.76
N SER A 161 -10.52 0.01 -0.62
CA SER A 161 -9.51 1.01 -1.00
C SER A 161 -9.72 1.64 -2.39
N PRO A 162 -10.08 0.88 -3.45
CA PRO A 162 -10.15 1.45 -4.80
C PRO A 162 -11.13 2.61 -4.95
N ILE A 163 -12.36 2.45 -4.45
CA ILE A 163 -13.37 3.51 -4.55
C ILE A 163 -13.04 4.70 -3.66
N LEU A 164 -12.49 4.45 -2.46
CA LEU A 164 -12.05 5.51 -1.56
C LEU A 164 -10.90 6.33 -2.17
N ARG A 165 -9.92 5.67 -2.77
CA ARG A 165 -8.80 6.34 -3.44
C ARG A 165 -9.25 7.09 -4.69
N LEU A 166 -10.21 6.58 -5.46
CA LEU A 166 -10.82 7.34 -6.55
C LEU A 166 -11.49 8.63 -6.04
N LYS A 167 -12.21 8.57 -4.91
CA LYS A 167 -12.78 9.77 -4.26
C LYS A 167 -11.69 10.75 -3.83
N ILE A 168 -10.59 10.26 -3.24
CA ILE A 168 -9.41 11.08 -2.91
C ILE A 168 -8.89 11.78 -4.16
N PHE A 169 -8.62 11.05 -5.24
CA PHE A 169 -8.09 11.64 -6.48
C PHE A 169 -9.02 12.72 -7.05
N ARG A 170 -10.32 12.42 -7.16
CA ARG A 170 -11.35 13.38 -7.62
C ARG A 170 -11.35 14.68 -6.80
N LYS A 171 -11.14 14.58 -5.49
CA LYS A 171 -11.07 15.77 -4.62
C LYS A 171 -9.75 16.51 -4.74
N LEU A 172 -8.61 15.81 -4.81
CA LEU A 172 -7.29 16.44 -4.94
C LEU A 172 -7.14 17.22 -6.24
N ILE A 173 -7.65 16.71 -7.37
CA ILE A 173 -7.57 17.43 -8.67
C ILE A 173 -8.42 18.70 -8.70
N ALA A 174 -9.49 18.75 -7.89
CA ALA A 174 -10.46 19.86 -7.86
C ALA A 174 -10.18 20.88 -6.74
N ALA A 175 -9.41 20.50 -5.72
CA ALA A 175 -9.10 21.34 -4.58
C ALA A 175 -8.02 22.39 -4.89
N LYS A 176 -8.04 23.49 -4.15
CA LYS A 176 -6.90 24.41 -4.06
C LYS A 176 -5.87 23.78 -3.11
N LEU A 177 -4.67 23.52 -3.62
CA LEU A 177 -3.57 22.92 -2.85
C LEU A 177 -2.65 24.01 -2.27
N PRO A 178 -1.98 23.75 -1.13
CA PRO A 178 -2.08 22.54 -0.29
C PRO A 178 -3.44 22.38 0.41
N ILE A 179 -3.83 21.13 0.69
CA ILE A 179 -5.03 20.80 1.49
C ILE A 179 -4.65 19.91 2.68
N ARG A 180 -5.34 20.06 3.82
CA ARG A 180 -5.15 19.22 5.01
C ARG A 180 -5.89 17.90 4.88
N GLU A 181 -5.38 16.86 5.55
CA GLU A 181 -6.07 15.57 5.69
C GLU A 181 -7.47 15.73 6.29
N SER A 182 -7.62 16.56 7.33
CA SER A 182 -8.90 16.79 8.00
C SER A 182 -9.94 17.43 7.08
N ASP A 183 -9.53 18.42 6.29
CA ASP A 183 -10.40 19.09 5.31
C ASP A 183 -10.79 18.14 4.17
N LEU A 184 -9.82 17.35 3.67
CA LEU A 184 -10.06 16.35 2.64
C LEU A 184 -11.02 15.26 3.16
N ALA A 185 -10.81 14.77 4.38
CA ALA A 185 -11.65 13.77 5.02
C ALA A 185 -13.08 14.26 5.22
N SER A 186 -13.25 15.50 5.70
CA SER A 186 -14.55 16.17 5.81
C SER A 186 -15.26 16.28 4.44
N THR A 187 -14.52 16.66 3.39
CA THR A 187 -15.05 16.83 2.04
C THR A 187 -15.47 15.50 1.39
N ILE A 188 -14.80 14.39 1.74
CA ILE A 188 -15.14 13.05 1.25
C ILE A 188 -16.25 12.42 2.10
N GLY A 189 -16.42 12.86 3.35
CA GLY A 189 -17.35 12.27 4.31
C GLY A 189 -16.80 11.00 4.97
N GLU A 190 -15.48 10.94 5.17
CA GLU A 190 -14.78 9.75 5.68
C GLU A 190 -13.94 10.08 6.91
N ASN A 191 -13.53 9.06 7.66
CA ASN A 191 -12.70 9.25 8.85
C ASN A 191 -11.27 9.69 8.47
N ALA A 192 -10.76 10.76 9.10
CA ALA A 192 -9.41 11.29 8.85
C ALA A 192 -8.32 10.22 8.97
N GLY A 193 -8.29 9.44 10.07
CA GLY A 193 -7.30 8.38 10.25
C GLY A 193 -7.38 7.23 9.22
N MET A 194 -8.53 7.04 8.57
CA MET A 194 -8.61 6.17 7.39
C MET A 194 -7.97 6.83 6.18
N ILE A 195 -8.34 8.08 5.88
CA ILE A 195 -7.76 8.87 4.78
C ILE A 195 -6.25 8.99 4.91
N GLY A 196 -5.72 9.35 6.08
CA GLY A 196 -4.28 9.47 6.35
C GLY A 196 -3.50 8.19 6.02
N ARG A 197 -4.05 7.00 6.29
CA ARG A 197 -3.43 5.72 5.87
C ARG A 197 -3.37 5.57 4.36
N HIS A 198 -4.41 5.98 3.63
CA HIS A 198 -4.38 5.96 2.17
C HIS A 198 -3.39 6.98 1.61
N LEU A 199 -3.35 8.19 2.16
CA LEU A 199 -2.44 9.24 1.76
C LEU A 199 -0.97 8.83 1.97
N ALA A 200 -0.64 8.26 3.13
CA ALA A 200 0.70 7.74 3.41
C ALA A 200 1.12 6.67 2.38
N LEU A 201 0.28 5.69 2.09
CA LEU A 201 0.59 4.64 1.10
C LEU A 201 0.71 5.17 -0.34
N LEU A 202 -0.03 6.22 -0.68
CA LEU A 202 0.07 6.89 -1.98
C LEU A 202 1.38 7.69 -2.08
N ALA A 203 1.79 8.36 -1.00
CA ALA A 203 3.06 9.07 -0.92
C ALA A 203 4.28 8.14 -0.91
N ASP A 204 4.20 7.00 -0.23
CA ASP A 204 5.21 5.93 -0.28
C ASP A 204 5.42 5.39 -1.71
N SER A 205 4.43 5.57 -2.58
CA SER A 205 4.48 5.19 -4.00
C SER A 205 4.70 6.40 -4.92
N HIS A 206 5.02 7.57 -4.37
CA HIS A 206 5.25 8.83 -5.08
C HIS A 206 4.07 9.33 -5.94
N ILE A 207 2.85 8.83 -5.72
CA ILE A 207 1.65 9.22 -6.47
C ILE A 207 1.18 10.62 -6.05
N ILE A 208 1.37 10.97 -4.78
CA ILE A 208 1.10 12.30 -4.22
C ILE A 208 2.25 12.72 -3.30
N SER A 209 2.32 14.00 -2.97
CA SER A 209 3.13 14.48 -1.85
C SER A 209 2.24 14.62 -0.62
N TYR A 210 2.58 13.93 0.46
CA TYR A 210 1.86 14.01 1.72
C TYR A 210 2.85 14.04 2.86
N GLU A 211 2.76 15.11 3.64
CA GLU A 211 3.48 15.26 4.89
C GLU A 211 2.45 15.34 6.02
N SER A 212 2.74 14.66 7.12
CA SER A 212 1.95 14.75 8.34
C SER A 212 2.90 14.91 9.49
N ILE A 213 2.48 15.66 10.53
CA ILE A 213 3.21 15.72 11.78
C ILE A 213 3.22 14.31 12.36
N ARG A 214 4.36 13.67 12.14
CA ARG A 214 4.74 12.37 12.65
C ARG A 214 4.38 12.26 14.13
N LYS A 215 3.69 11.19 14.55
CA LYS A 215 3.40 10.92 15.98
C LYS A 215 4.67 10.85 16.85
N ASP A 216 5.81 10.61 16.21
CA ASP A 216 7.17 10.59 16.76
C ASP A 216 7.84 11.98 16.83
N GLN A 217 7.25 13.02 16.23
CA GLN A 217 7.73 14.39 16.42
C GLN A 217 7.06 15.03 17.65
N PRO A 218 7.84 15.66 18.54
CA PRO A 218 7.32 16.25 19.75
C PRO A 218 6.39 17.44 19.43
N GLN A 219 5.12 17.31 19.82
CA GLN A 219 4.03 18.28 19.56
C GLN A 219 4.15 19.59 20.36
N SER A 220 5.11 19.69 21.27
CA SER A 220 5.33 20.88 22.10
C SER A 220 6.80 21.01 22.43
N PHE A 221 7.28 22.24 22.40
CA PHE A 221 8.56 22.63 22.95
C PHE A 221 8.34 23.56 24.13
N TYR A 222 9.32 23.55 25.02
CA TYR A 222 9.36 24.41 26.19
C TYR A 222 10.64 25.23 26.12
N ALA A 223 10.57 26.47 26.57
CA ALA A 223 11.74 27.32 26.78
C ALA A 223 11.62 28.01 28.14
N LEU A 224 12.74 28.43 28.70
CA LEU A 224 12.74 29.25 29.91
C LEU A 224 12.10 30.62 29.58
N SER A 225 11.14 31.06 30.39
CA SER A 225 10.48 32.35 30.17
C SER A 225 11.45 33.52 30.42
N SER A 226 11.46 34.50 29.51
CA SER A 226 12.16 35.78 29.71
C SER A 226 11.52 36.64 30.81
N GLU A 227 10.24 36.38 31.11
CA GLU A 227 9.44 37.09 32.13
C GLU A 227 9.15 36.20 33.35
N LYS A 228 10.03 35.23 33.63
CA LYS A 228 9.82 34.31 34.76
C LYS A 228 9.72 35.07 36.10
N PRO A 229 8.89 34.60 37.05
CA PRO A 229 8.79 35.21 38.37
C PRO A 229 10.16 35.27 39.08
N ASN A 230 10.44 36.38 39.75
CA ASN A 230 11.64 36.56 40.61
C ASN A 230 11.52 35.86 41.97
N GLU A 231 10.35 35.29 42.27
CA GLU A 231 10.07 34.56 43.50
C GLU A 231 10.64 33.14 43.48
N ARG A 232 10.82 32.55 44.67
CA ARG A 232 11.28 31.15 44.80
C ARG A 232 10.38 30.21 43.98
N LEU A 233 11.00 29.24 43.31
CA LEU A 233 10.32 28.26 42.48
C LEU A 233 9.18 27.58 43.26
N THR A 234 7.95 27.79 42.80
CA THR A 234 6.81 26.99 43.28
C THR A 234 6.96 25.54 42.78
N GLN A 235 6.87 24.58 43.69
CA GLN A 235 7.06 23.17 43.35
C GLN A 235 5.73 22.46 43.12
N HIS A 236 5.67 21.53 42.16
CA HIS A 236 4.50 20.68 41.98
C HIS A 236 4.35 19.72 43.16
N SER A 237 3.20 19.71 43.83
CA SER A 237 2.97 18.99 45.10
C SER A 237 3.33 17.50 45.06
N ALA A 238 2.96 16.79 43.99
CA ALA A 238 3.26 15.37 43.84
C ALA A 238 4.71 15.05 43.40
N PHE A 239 5.46 16.04 42.91
CA PHE A 239 6.75 15.84 42.24
C PHE A 239 7.77 16.93 42.59
N SER A 240 7.85 17.32 43.86
CA SER A 240 8.67 18.44 44.33
C SER A 240 10.14 18.38 43.90
N SER A 241 10.82 17.27 44.21
CA SER A 241 12.24 17.07 43.89
C SER A 241 12.52 16.95 42.38
N LEU A 242 11.57 16.41 41.61
CA LEU A 242 11.70 16.34 40.14
C LEU A 242 11.41 17.71 39.51
N THR A 243 10.52 18.51 40.10
CA THR A 243 10.22 19.88 39.64
C THR A 243 11.46 20.75 39.67
N GLU A 244 12.22 20.68 40.77
CA GLU A 244 13.48 21.41 40.91
C GLU A 244 14.53 20.96 39.88
N LYS A 245 14.66 19.65 39.64
CA LYS A 245 15.59 19.12 38.63
C LYS A 245 15.21 19.53 37.20
N VAL A 246 13.92 19.46 36.86
CA VAL A 246 13.42 19.91 35.55
C VAL A 246 13.63 21.42 35.39
N TYR A 247 13.37 22.23 36.41
CA TYR A 247 13.58 23.68 36.32
C TYR A 247 15.08 24.05 36.22
N SER A 248 15.94 23.41 37.02
CA SER A 248 17.39 23.59 36.95
C SER A 248 17.96 23.22 35.58
N PHE A 249 17.39 22.20 34.91
CA PHE A 249 17.73 21.87 33.54
C PHE A 249 17.49 23.06 32.58
N PHE A 250 16.35 23.74 32.68
CA PHE A 250 16.07 24.94 31.87
C PHE A 250 16.96 26.13 32.22
N LEU A 251 17.30 26.32 33.50
CA LEU A 251 18.25 27.37 33.92
C LEU A 251 19.64 27.17 33.29
N ASN A 252 20.10 25.92 33.21
CA ASN A 252 21.40 25.57 32.63
C ASN A 252 21.41 25.65 31.10
N LEU A 253 20.25 25.53 30.43
CA LEU A 253 20.15 25.62 28.97
C LEU A 253 20.20 27.06 28.44
N GLY A 254 19.72 28.03 29.22
CA GLY A 254 19.60 29.44 28.85
C GLY A 254 18.25 29.84 28.22
N PRO A 255 17.94 31.15 28.16
CA PRO A 255 16.59 31.68 27.89
C PRO A 255 16.08 31.54 26.45
N SER A 256 16.92 31.20 25.48
CA SER A 256 16.56 31.17 24.05
C SER A 256 16.51 29.77 23.43
N LYS A 257 16.81 28.71 24.19
CA LYS A 257 16.77 27.34 23.67
C LYS A 257 15.42 26.69 23.90
N GLN A 258 14.75 26.36 22.81
CA GLN A 258 13.55 25.53 22.79
C GLN A 258 13.95 24.06 22.87
N ILE A 259 13.28 23.30 23.73
CA ILE A 259 13.61 21.89 23.95
C ILE A 259 12.36 21.04 24.11
N THR A 260 12.45 19.77 23.72
CA THR A 260 11.31 18.86 23.68
C THR A 260 11.25 18.00 24.96
N LEU A 261 10.10 17.36 25.22
CA LEU A 261 9.97 16.44 26.36
C LEU A 261 10.92 15.24 26.27
N GLU A 262 11.25 14.79 25.06
CA GLU A 262 12.18 13.67 24.87
C GLU A 262 13.59 14.08 25.28
N ASP A 263 14.05 15.26 24.82
CA ASP A 263 15.38 15.79 25.13
C ASP A 263 15.56 16.05 26.64
N ILE A 264 14.52 16.58 27.30
CA ILE A 264 14.52 16.78 28.77
C ILE A 264 14.64 15.42 29.47
N THR A 265 13.87 14.43 29.02
CA THR A 265 13.85 13.09 29.63
C THR A 265 15.20 12.41 29.48
N ASP A 266 15.78 12.43 28.28
CA ASP A 266 17.06 11.80 27.98
C ASP A 266 18.21 12.49 28.72
N SER A 267 18.19 13.82 28.78
CA SER A 267 19.20 14.60 29.53
C SER A 267 19.15 14.32 31.02
N LEU A 268 17.95 14.20 31.61
CA LEU A 268 17.79 13.89 33.03
C LEU A 268 18.18 12.44 33.37
N ILE A 269 17.93 11.49 32.46
CA ILE A 269 18.42 10.11 32.59
C ILE A 269 19.95 10.07 32.53
N ALA A 270 20.55 10.77 31.57
CA ALA A 270 22.01 10.82 31.41
C ALA A 270 22.70 11.49 32.61
N ALA A 271 22.09 12.52 33.20
CA ALA A 271 22.63 13.25 34.35
C ALA A 271 22.38 12.56 35.70
N ASN A 272 21.52 11.53 35.78
CA ASN A 272 21.16 10.86 37.02
C ASN A 272 20.89 9.37 36.80
N SER A 273 21.89 8.52 37.11
CA SER A 273 21.85 7.08 36.93
C SER A 273 20.67 6.37 37.61
N GLU A 274 20.15 6.92 38.71
CA GLU A 274 18.95 6.39 39.39
C GLU A 274 17.66 6.65 38.60
N MET A 275 17.60 7.71 37.78
CA MET A 275 16.45 7.97 36.89
C MET A 275 16.39 6.99 35.71
N GLY A 276 17.53 6.43 35.28
CA GLY A 276 17.60 5.39 34.25
C GLY A 276 16.96 4.06 34.66
N LYS A 277 16.71 3.85 35.96
CA LYS A 277 16.00 2.67 36.49
C LYS A 277 14.48 2.79 36.40
N LEU A 278 13.95 3.99 36.13
CA LEU A 278 12.52 4.23 35.98
C LEU A 278 12.06 3.87 34.55
N ASN A 279 10.80 3.45 34.42
CA ASN A 279 10.18 3.30 33.11
C ASN A 279 10.18 4.67 32.39
N LYS A 280 10.93 4.76 31.28
CA LYS A 280 11.12 5.99 30.48
C LYS A 280 9.79 6.67 30.15
N GLN A 281 8.76 5.90 29.83
CA GLN A 281 7.45 6.44 29.46
C GLN A 281 6.68 7.00 30.66
N ALA A 282 6.84 6.40 31.84
CA ALA A 282 6.28 6.93 33.08
C ALA A 282 6.99 8.23 33.51
N LEU A 283 8.32 8.28 33.38
CA LEU A 283 9.11 9.48 33.66
C LEU A 283 8.74 10.63 32.72
N LYS A 284 8.64 10.36 31.41
CA LYS A 284 8.20 11.33 30.40
C LYS A 284 6.82 11.92 30.72
N ARG A 285 5.86 11.11 31.18
CA ARG A 285 4.54 11.59 31.64
C ARG A 285 4.64 12.55 32.82
N ARG A 286 5.47 12.23 33.82
CA ARG A 286 5.70 13.09 34.99
C ARG A 286 6.36 14.41 34.61
N ILE A 287 7.37 14.37 33.74
CA ILE A 287 8.03 15.57 33.19
C ILE A 287 7.03 16.44 32.43
N SER A 288 6.15 15.83 31.62
CA SER A 288 5.08 16.55 30.91
C SER A 288 4.16 17.31 31.87
N THR A 289 3.74 16.68 32.97
CA THR A 289 2.94 17.33 34.02
C THR A 289 3.67 18.51 34.65
N ILE A 290 4.96 18.35 34.97
CA ILE A 290 5.79 19.40 35.56
C ILE A 290 5.98 20.57 34.60
N CYS A 291 6.34 20.31 33.33
CA CYS A 291 6.52 21.36 32.32
C CYS A 291 5.22 22.15 32.11
N SER A 292 4.06 21.47 32.09
CA SER A 292 2.75 22.12 32.01
C SER A 292 2.47 23.00 33.24
N TYR A 293 2.80 22.52 34.43
CA TYR A 293 2.68 23.28 35.67
C TYR A 293 3.58 24.52 35.68
N LEU A 294 4.86 24.37 35.33
CA LEU A 294 5.82 25.48 35.28
C LEU A 294 5.46 26.51 34.20
N ALA A 295 4.90 26.07 33.07
CA ALA A 295 4.36 26.99 32.06
C ALA A 295 3.16 27.78 32.59
N LYS A 296 2.24 27.12 33.30
CA LYS A 296 1.09 27.78 33.95
C LYS A 296 1.51 28.80 35.02
N GLN A 297 2.63 28.55 35.70
CA GLN A 297 3.22 29.46 36.68
C GLN A 297 4.19 30.48 36.05
N HIS A 298 4.21 30.61 34.71
CA HIS A 298 5.02 31.56 33.96
C HIS A 298 6.55 31.37 34.05
N TYR A 299 7.03 30.26 34.64
CA TYR A 299 8.47 29.93 34.64
C TYR A 299 8.97 29.45 33.28
N LEU A 300 8.11 28.78 32.50
CA LEU A 300 8.40 28.32 31.15
C LEU A 300 7.43 28.94 30.14
N VAL A 301 7.86 29.08 28.89
CA VAL A 301 6.96 29.33 27.75
C VAL A 301 6.78 28.01 27.03
N GLN A 302 5.52 27.57 26.88
CA GLN A 302 5.17 26.47 26.00
C GLN A 302 4.92 27.04 24.61
N GLY A 303 5.68 26.58 23.63
CA GLY A 303 5.36 26.82 22.23
C GLY A 303 4.87 25.56 21.55
N LYS A 304 3.95 25.77 20.61
CA LYS A 304 3.50 24.75 19.66
C LYS A 304 4.20 25.02 18.34
N PHE A 305 4.43 23.99 17.53
CA PHE A 305 4.76 24.22 16.11
C PHE A 305 3.68 25.12 15.49
N LYS A 306 4.07 25.95 14.51
CA LYS A 306 3.19 26.92 13.83
C LYS A 306 1.82 26.28 13.53
N GLU A 307 0.77 26.83 14.13
CA GLU A 307 -0.62 26.48 13.84
C GLU A 307 -0.87 26.64 12.33
N GLY A 308 -1.40 25.61 11.69
CA GLY A 308 -1.83 25.71 10.28
C GLY A 308 -2.14 24.38 9.61
N LEU A 309 -1.19 23.43 9.58
CA LEU A 309 -1.31 22.20 8.79
C LEU A 309 -0.79 21.00 9.62
N GLU A 310 -1.68 20.31 10.34
CA GLU A 310 -1.37 19.00 10.97
C GLU A 310 -0.93 17.94 9.93
N SER A 311 -1.29 18.21 8.68
CA SER A 311 -0.87 17.52 7.47
C SER A 311 -0.99 18.45 6.28
N GLU A 312 -0.17 18.19 5.27
CA GLU A 312 -0.15 18.92 4.01
C GLU A 312 -0.13 17.91 2.86
N ILE A 313 -1.09 18.07 1.95
CA ILE A 313 -1.17 17.29 0.72
C ILE A 313 -0.94 18.24 -0.44
N THR A 314 0.07 17.95 -1.25
CA THR A 314 0.42 18.68 -2.47
C THR A 314 0.55 17.73 -3.65
N LEU A 315 0.49 18.29 -4.85
CA LEU A 315 0.75 17.58 -6.10
C LEU A 315 1.75 18.39 -6.90
N SER A 316 2.81 17.75 -7.39
CA SER A 316 3.60 18.32 -8.48
C SER A 316 2.76 18.38 -9.77
N ASP A 317 3.22 19.14 -10.77
CA ASP A 317 2.53 19.20 -12.06
C ASP A 317 2.40 17.82 -12.71
N THR A 318 3.45 17.00 -12.62
CA THR A 318 3.42 15.61 -13.12
C THR A 318 2.42 14.75 -12.36
N GLN A 319 2.40 14.81 -11.02
CA GLN A 319 1.42 14.05 -10.23
C GLN A 319 -0.01 14.47 -10.53
N LYS A 320 -0.26 15.79 -10.67
CA LYS A 320 -1.56 16.32 -11.04
C LYS A 320 -1.99 15.87 -12.43
N ALA A 321 -1.09 15.93 -13.42
CA ALA A 321 -1.37 15.47 -14.78
C ALA A 321 -1.73 13.98 -14.81
N THR A 322 -0.96 13.14 -14.12
CA THR A 322 -1.23 11.70 -13.99
C THR A 322 -2.58 11.41 -13.33
N LEU A 323 -2.92 12.09 -12.23
CA LEU A 323 -4.22 11.93 -11.57
C LEU A 323 -5.37 12.43 -12.45
N LEU A 324 -5.18 13.51 -13.20
CA LEU A 324 -6.17 14.01 -14.15
C LEU A 324 -6.42 13.01 -15.27
N GLU A 325 -5.37 12.43 -15.86
CA GLU A 325 -5.50 11.38 -16.89
C GLU A 325 -6.30 10.18 -16.35
N LEU A 326 -5.93 9.66 -15.17
CA LEU A 326 -6.60 8.53 -14.57
C LEU A 326 -8.09 8.81 -14.27
N VAL A 327 -8.37 9.96 -13.64
CA VAL A 327 -9.75 10.33 -13.27
C VAL A 327 -10.59 10.60 -14.50
N ALA A 328 -10.04 11.25 -15.54
CA ALA A 328 -10.73 11.47 -16.80
C ALA A 328 -11.05 10.15 -17.52
N LEU A 329 -10.09 9.23 -17.59
CA LEU A 329 -10.28 7.90 -18.17
C LEU A 329 -11.39 7.12 -17.46
N ILE A 330 -11.39 7.12 -16.12
CA ILE A 330 -12.42 6.45 -15.32
C ILE A 330 -13.79 7.14 -15.46
N ASN A 331 -13.85 8.47 -15.49
CA ASN A 331 -15.10 9.20 -15.63
C ASN A 331 -15.74 8.99 -17.01
N ARG A 332 -14.93 8.94 -18.08
CA ARG A 332 -15.40 8.59 -19.44
C ARG A 332 -15.95 7.17 -19.45
N PHE A 333 -15.21 6.21 -18.90
CA PHE A 333 -15.68 4.83 -18.79
C PHE A 333 -16.98 4.71 -17.97
N GLN A 334 -17.09 5.44 -16.85
CA GLN A 334 -18.32 5.48 -16.04
C GLN A 334 -19.52 6.01 -16.84
N GLY A 335 -19.29 6.91 -17.79
CA GLY A 335 -20.29 7.44 -18.71
C GLY A 335 -20.78 6.44 -19.76
N GLN A 336 -20.11 5.29 -19.92
CA GLN A 336 -20.55 4.18 -20.78
C GLN A 336 -20.72 4.55 -22.25
N GLU A 337 -19.93 5.52 -22.72
CA GLU A 337 -19.91 5.93 -24.13
C GLU A 337 -19.37 4.79 -25.02
N PRO A 338 -19.99 4.49 -26.17
CA PRO A 338 -19.53 3.40 -27.04
C PRO A 338 -18.05 3.49 -27.44
N GLU A 339 -17.55 4.71 -27.66
CA GLU A 339 -16.16 4.97 -28.05
C GLU A 339 -15.14 4.53 -27.00
N ILE A 340 -15.40 4.80 -25.71
CA ILE A 340 -14.45 4.43 -24.64
C ILE A 340 -14.46 2.91 -24.39
N LEU A 341 -15.61 2.26 -24.55
CA LEU A 341 -15.71 0.80 -24.46
C LEU A 341 -14.91 0.14 -25.58
N GLU A 342 -15.05 0.62 -26.81
CA GLU A 342 -14.32 0.08 -27.95
C GLU A 342 -12.81 0.39 -27.88
N GLU A 343 -12.43 1.59 -27.42
CA GLU A 343 -11.05 1.93 -27.11
C GLU A 343 -10.45 0.93 -26.12
N GLY A 344 -11.19 0.58 -25.06
CA GLY A 344 -10.81 -0.40 -24.07
C GLY A 344 -10.61 -1.80 -24.64
N ARG A 345 -11.54 -2.30 -25.44
CA ARG A 345 -11.40 -3.62 -26.11
C ARG A 345 -10.19 -3.66 -27.02
N ARG A 346 -9.98 -2.61 -27.82
CA ARG A 346 -8.82 -2.51 -28.72
C ARG A 346 -7.51 -2.50 -27.93
N LYS A 347 -7.45 -1.82 -26.79
CA LYS A 347 -6.27 -1.82 -25.90
C LYS A 347 -6.03 -3.19 -25.30
N ALA A 348 -7.07 -3.85 -24.79
CA ALA A 348 -7.00 -5.20 -24.27
C ALA A 348 -6.43 -6.18 -25.30
N MET A 349 -6.97 -6.17 -26.52
CA MET A 349 -6.50 -7.01 -27.63
C MET A 349 -5.03 -6.76 -27.96
N LYS A 350 -4.60 -5.49 -28.06
CA LYS A 350 -3.20 -5.13 -28.32
C LYS A 350 -2.24 -5.56 -27.20
N ILE A 351 -2.73 -5.70 -25.96
CA ILE A 351 -1.91 -6.15 -24.82
C ILE A 351 -1.74 -7.66 -24.90
N ILE A 352 -2.83 -8.43 -24.99
CA ILE A 352 -2.76 -9.91 -24.92
C ILE A 352 -2.07 -10.55 -26.15
N HIS A 353 -2.06 -9.88 -27.30
CA HIS A 353 -1.34 -10.33 -28.49
C HIS A 353 0.15 -9.93 -28.48
N ASN A 354 0.63 -9.28 -27.41
CA ASN A 354 2.03 -8.91 -27.27
C ASN A 354 2.61 -9.50 -25.96
N PRO A 355 3.36 -10.60 -26.06
CA PRO A 355 3.97 -11.27 -24.91
C PRO A 355 4.87 -10.37 -24.07
N HIS A 356 5.57 -9.42 -24.69
CA HIS A 356 6.42 -8.47 -23.96
C HIS A 356 5.60 -7.52 -23.08
N ARG A 357 4.45 -7.04 -23.57
CA ARG A 357 3.54 -6.17 -22.79
C ARG A 357 2.92 -6.94 -21.63
N VAL A 358 2.44 -8.17 -21.88
CA VAL A 358 1.92 -9.06 -20.83
C VAL A 358 2.99 -9.31 -19.76
N SER A 359 4.20 -9.71 -20.17
CA SER A 359 5.33 -9.93 -19.28
C SER A 359 5.66 -8.71 -18.42
N HIS A 360 5.74 -7.52 -19.05
CA HIS A 360 6.03 -6.27 -18.36
C HIS A 360 4.97 -5.96 -17.29
N LEU A 361 3.68 -6.01 -17.64
CA LEU A 361 2.59 -5.76 -16.71
C LEU A 361 2.53 -6.78 -15.56
N LEU A 362 2.81 -8.06 -15.85
CA LEU A 362 2.88 -9.09 -14.82
C LEU A 362 4.09 -8.93 -13.90
N ARG A 363 5.21 -8.42 -14.39
CA ARG A 363 6.35 -8.04 -13.57
C ARG A 363 5.97 -6.92 -12.59
N LYS A 364 5.26 -5.89 -13.05
CA LYS A 364 4.72 -4.83 -12.17
C LYS A 364 3.79 -5.39 -11.09
N ALA A 365 2.92 -6.34 -11.45
CA ALA A 365 2.07 -7.04 -10.46
C ALA A 365 2.89 -7.84 -9.43
N LYS A 366 3.98 -8.50 -9.86
CA LYS A 366 4.87 -9.24 -8.96
C LYS A 366 5.54 -8.29 -7.97
N GLU A 367 6.20 -7.25 -8.48
CA GLU A 367 7.00 -6.29 -7.71
C GLU A 367 6.16 -5.56 -6.66
N SER A 368 4.90 -5.26 -6.98
CA SER A 368 3.98 -4.55 -6.09
C SER A 368 3.20 -5.45 -5.13
N SER A 369 3.11 -6.75 -5.39
CA SER A 369 2.40 -7.70 -4.53
C SER A 369 3.30 -8.22 -3.41
N GLY A 370 3.01 -7.81 -2.17
CA GLY A 370 3.69 -8.31 -0.96
C GLY A 370 3.60 -9.83 -0.77
N ARG A 371 2.68 -10.53 -1.45
CA ARG A 371 2.57 -12.00 -1.45
C ARG A 371 3.30 -12.66 -2.63
N ALA A 372 3.41 -11.99 -3.78
CA ALA A 372 4.08 -12.49 -4.99
C ALA A 372 5.61 -12.36 -4.91
N ASN A 373 6.08 -11.42 -4.08
CA ASN A 373 7.47 -11.28 -3.70
C ASN A 373 7.91 -12.35 -2.67
N LYS A 374 7.37 -13.57 -2.69
CA LYS A 374 8.07 -14.69 -2.07
C LYS A 374 9.21 -15.04 -3.03
N LEU A 375 10.45 -14.74 -2.63
CA LEU A 375 11.63 -15.25 -3.34
C LEU A 375 11.43 -16.75 -3.55
N SER A 376 11.77 -17.25 -4.74
CA SER A 376 11.83 -18.70 -4.92
C SER A 376 12.78 -19.30 -3.86
N GLN A 377 12.62 -20.59 -3.54
CA GLN A 377 13.45 -21.19 -2.50
C GLN A 377 14.97 -21.07 -2.81
N GLY A 378 15.36 -21.06 -4.09
CA GLY A 378 16.73 -20.83 -4.53
C GLY A 378 17.17 -19.38 -4.34
N GLU A 379 16.43 -18.41 -4.89
CA GLU A 379 16.75 -16.98 -4.76
C GLU A 379 16.81 -16.53 -3.29
N GLY A 380 15.92 -17.06 -2.44
CA GLY A 380 15.93 -16.79 -1.00
C GLY A 380 17.14 -17.39 -0.29
N ALA A 381 17.58 -18.58 -0.71
CA ALA A 381 18.77 -19.23 -0.16
C ALA A 381 20.06 -18.49 -0.53
N ASP A 382 20.20 -18.07 -1.79
CA ASP A 382 21.39 -17.36 -2.25
C ASP A 382 21.48 -15.96 -1.66
N PHE A 383 20.35 -15.26 -1.50
CA PHE A 383 20.30 -13.97 -0.82
C PHE A 383 20.65 -14.07 0.67
N VAL A 384 20.09 -15.05 1.40
CA VAL A 384 20.45 -15.25 2.81
C VAL A 384 21.92 -15.64 2.94
N LEU A 385 22.45 -16.46 2.03
CA LEU A 385 23.85 -16.82 2.04
C LEU A 385 24.76 -15.60 1.77
N SER A 386 24.39 -14.70 0.86
CA SER A 386 25.18 -13.49 0.60
C SER A 386 25.25 -12.61 1.85
N LEU A 387 24.14 -12.42 2.56
CA LEU A 387 24.12 -11.67 3.83
C LEU A 387 24.99 -12.33 4.92
N ILE A 388 25.04 -13.66 4.98
CA ILE A 388 25.91 -14.39 5.93
C ILE A 388 27.39 -14.26 5.54
N LYS A 389 27.70 -14.21 4.25
CA LYS A 389 29.06 -13.95 3.74
C LYS A 389 29.51 -12.52 4.06
N GLU A 390 28.63 -11.56 3.86
CA GLU A 390 28.87 -10.14 4.16
C GLU A 390 28.95 -9.86 5.67
N HIS A 391 28.21 -10.63 6.48
CA HIS A 391 28.18 -10.49 7.94
C HIS A 391 28.42 -11.82 8.67
N PRO A 392 29.68 -12.32 8.69
CA PRO A 392 30.02 -13.56 9.39
C PRO A 392 29.67 -13.51 10.89
N GLY A 393 29.03 -14.56 11.39
CA GLY A 393 28.59 -14.65 12.78
C GLY A 393 27.28 -13.92 13.08
N ALA A 394 26.54 -13.47 12.06
CA ALA A 394 25.20 -12.93 12.21
C ALA A 394 24.21 -13.99 12.73
N SER A 395 23.23 -13.58 13.53
CA SER A 395 22.07 -14.40 13.89
C SER A 395 20.92 -14.21 12.88
N VAL A 396 19.87 -15.03 12.96
CA VAL A 396 18.66 -14.85 12.15
C VAL A 396 18.04 -13.46 12.32
N GLU A 397 18.10 -12.90 13.53
CA GLU A 397 17.57 -11.56 13.82
C GLU A 397 18.43 -10.47 13.16
N ASP A 398 19.75 -10.66 13.13
CA ASP A 398 20.67 -9.72 12.49
C ASP A 398 20.50 -9.76 10.97
N ILE A 399 20.43 -10.97 10.39
CA ILE A 399 20.14 -11.17 8.96
C ILE A 399 18.81 -10.52 8.58
N PHE A 400 17.79 -10.57 9.44
CA PHE A 400 16.52 -9.88 9.21
C PHE A 400 16.66 -8.35 9.20
N LYS A 401 17.53 -7.79 10.04
CA LYS A 401 17.81 -6.34 10.09
C LYS A 401 18.63 -5.86 8.89
N PHE A 402 19.55 -6.68 8.37
CA PHE A 402 20.39 -6.35 7.21
C PHE A 402 19.65 -6.43 5.86
N GLN A 403 18.36 -6.77 5.85
CA GLN A 403 17.59 -6.86 4.61
C GLN A 403 17.16 -5.48 4.12
N ASP A 404 17.93 -4.92 3.19
CA ASP A 404 17.58 -3.67 2.52
C ASP A 404 16.83 -3.87 1.21
N ARG A 405 16.74 -5.11 0.71
CA ARG A 405 15.93 -5.45 -0.47
C ARG A 405 14.46 -5.66 -0.15
N LYS A 406 13.59 -5.20 -1.05
CA LYS A 406 12.19 -5.62 -1.15
C LYS A 406 12.10 -6.73 -2.22
N PRO A 407 11.46 -7.88 -1.94
CA PRO A 407 10.84 -8.29 -0.66
C PRO A 407 11.82 -8.58 0.48
N ARG A 408 11.39 -8.22 1.69
CA ARG A 408 11.99 -8.74 2.92
C ARG A 408 11.48 -10.15 3.20
N LEU A 409 12.38 -11.05 3.57
CA LEU A 409 12.04 -12.37 4.08
C LEU A 409 11.59 -12.22 5.54
N SER A 410 10.57 -12.98 5.95
CA SER A 410 10.20 -13.02 7.36
C SER A 410 11.28 -13.72 8.19
N MET A 411 11.37 -13.38 9.47
CA MET A 411 12.31 -14.01 10.40
C MET A 411 12.17 -15.54 10.44
N ALA A 412 10.93 -16.06 10.36
CA ALA A 412 10.65 -17.48 10.27
C ALA A 412 11.20 -18.10 8.97
N ASN A 413 11.02 -17.44 7.82
CA ASN A 413 11.55 -17.92 6.53
C ASN A 413 13.07 -17.93 6.51
N ILE A 414 13.72 -16.90 7.08
CA ILE A 414 15.18 -16.87 7.23
C ILE A 414 15.63 -18.07 8.07
N GLY A 415 14.96 -18.35 9.20
CA GLY A 415 15.27 -19.52 10.03
C GLY A 415 15.19 -20.84 9.26
N VAL A 416 14.14 -21.04 8.45
CA VAL A 416 13.99 -22.22 7.60
C VAL A 416 15.09 -22.31 6.54
N ILE A 417 15.40 -21.20 5.88
CA ILE A 417 16.43 -21.12 4.84
C ILE A 417 17.81 -21.43 5.43
N VAL A 418 18.16 -20.82 6.56
CA VAL A 418 19.44 -21.05 7.26
C VAL A 418 19.57 -22.50 7.72
N HIS A 419 18.49 -23.10 8.22
CA HIS A 419 18.49 -24.52 8.59
C HIS A 419 18.77 -25.43 7.38
N ARG A 420 18.21 -25.10 6.22
CA ARG A 420 18.47 -25.83 4.98
C ARG A 420 19.88 -25.59 4.44
N LEU A 421 20.38 -24.35 4.45
CA LEU A 421 21.75 -24.03 4.04
C LEU A 421 22.77 -24.79 4.89
N ARG A 422 22.49 -24.96 6.19
CA ARG A 422 23.26 -25.84 7.08
C ARG A 422 23.13 -27.31 6.68
N GLY A 423 21.92 -27.80 6.39
CA GLY A 423 21.70 -29.18 5.93
C GLY A 423 22.40 -29.51 4.60
N ASN A 424 22.76 -28.50 3.82
CA ASN A 424 23.51 -28.61 2.56
C ASN A 424 24.98 -28.19 2.70
N ASP A 425 25.52 -28.11 3.93
CA ASP A 425 26.91 -27.75 4.24
C ASP A 425 27.40 -26.39 3.69
N ARG A 426 26.49 -25.48 3.30
CA ARG A 426 26.84 -24.13 2.81
C ARG A 426 27.09 -23.14 3.95
N VAL A 427 26.66 -23.46 5.18
CA VAL A 427 26.76 -22.60 6.36
C VAL A 427 27.06 -23.43 7.61
N SER A 428 28.01 -22.97 8.41
CA SER A 428 28.36 -23.52 9.72
C SER A 428 27.68 -22.74 10.86
N VAL A 429 27.46 -23.41 12.00
CA VAL A 429 26.82 -22.82 13.19
C VAL A 429 27.79 -22.83 14.36
N SER A 430 27.99 -21.67 14.97
CA SER A 430 28.66 -21.57 16.28
C SER A 430 27.64 -21.25 17.37
N ARG A 431 27.69 -22.00 18.47
CA ARG A 431 26.97 -21.68 19.71
C ARG A 431 27.91 -20.94 20.65
N ARG A 432 28.03 -19.62 20.49
CA ARG A 432 28.79 -18.78 21.43
C ARG A 432 27.93 -18.09 22.49
N THR A 433 26.60 -18.06 22.31
CA THR A 433 25.61 -17.45 23.24
C THR A 433 24.23 -18.12 23.09
N VAL A 434 23.19 -17.61 23.79
CA VAL A 434 21.78 -18.05 23.71
C VAL A 434 21.22 -18.09 22.26
N LYS A 435 21.85 -17.37 21.32
CA LYS A 435 21.44 -17.33 19.90
C LYS A 435 22.45 -18.05 19.01
N ASN A 436 21.95 -18.85 18.06
CA ASN A 436 22.77 -19.46 17.01
C ASN A 436 23.37 -18.37 16.10
N ARG A 437 24.66 -18.48 15.79
CA ARG A 437 25.39 -17.58 14.89
C ARG A 437 25.95 -18.36 13.70
N PHE A 438 25.88 -17.76 12.52
CA PHE A 438 26.09 -18.44 11.24
C PHE A 438 27.30 -17.88 10.49
N THR A 439 28.08 -18.75 9.87
CA THR A 439 29.22 -18.39 9.01
C THR A 439 29.16 -19.21 7.73
N ALA A 440 29.31 -18.58 6.57
CA ALA A 440 29.35 -19.29 5.30
C ALA A 440 30.56 -20.23 5.26
N VAL A 441 30.38 -21.41 4.64
CA VAL A 441 31.49 -22.32 4.39
C VAL A 441 32.06 -21.95 3.02
N ASP A 442 33.31 -21.49 3.00
CA ASP A 442 34.02 -21.27 1.74
C ASP A 442 34.37 -22.63 1.13
N SER A 443 33.87 -22.88 -0.08
CA SER A 443 34.14 -24.08 -0.85
C SER A 443 35.55 -24.11 -1.47
N GLU A 444 36.49 -23.31 -0.97
CA GLU A 444 37.90 -23.32 -1.37
C GLU A 444 38.77 -24.21 -0.47
N ARG A 445 38.28 -25.42 -0.17
CA ARG A 445 39.13 -26.49 0.37
C ARG A 445 39.00 -27.73 -0.51
N GLU A 446 39.65 -27.68 -1.66
CA GLU A 446 40.22 -28.86 -2.31
C GLU A 446 41.73 -28.85 -2.06
N ASN A 447 42.16 -29.67 -1.10
CA ASN A 447 43.21 -30.68 -1.24
C ASN A 447 43.33 -31.47 0.06
#